data_AF-A0A2V1JRA8-F1
#
_entry.id   AF-A0A2V1JRA8-F1
#
_cell.length_a   1.000
_cell.length_b   1.000
_cell.length_c   1.000
_cell.angle_alpha   90.00
_cell.angle_beta   90.00
_cell.angle_gamma   90.00
#
_symmetry.space_group_name_H-M   'P 1'
#
loop_
_entity.id
_entity.type
_entity.pdbx_description
1 polymer ?
#
loop_
_entity_poly.entity_id
_entity_poly.type
_entity_poly.pdbx_seq_one_letter_code
_entity_poly.pdbx_strand_id
1 'polypeptide(L)'
;MKDFDFFSIADFFGFYKNDKVYFCHDNIQTNNIKKYNDRIATTEYPKFVRNTRIKIKNDETAIKILDPAAVPAKPDLNIVTSLMPAIAMFALVVVLRGVLSTTGGTFVLFSICSMGLGVVTSVISIFDKKKQYKKDCAERTETYLTYIEKKKKEIEEAREKELEGLQQQYYSIEEDIEHISSFSAQLFDRLPEDEDFLDVYLGKGKTRAVRIIDYKLQEKLEAGDELSVMPARVAQEYADIAGAPIKVSLRNARVSCKCGQDDNTFNVYFKTGDL
;
A
#
# COMPACT_ATOMS: atom_id res chain seq x y z
N MET A 1 30.15 20.61 -40.44
CA MET A 1 29.40 19.50 -39.83
C MET A 1 30.39 18.60 -39.14
N LYS A 2 30.05 18.15 -37.94
CA LYS A 2 30.72 17.06 -37.24
C LYS A 2 30.16 15.73 -37.75
N ASP A 3 30.91 14.66 -37.52
CA ASP A 3 30.46 13.31 -37.82
C ASP A 3 29.18 13.00 -37.04
N PHE A 4 28.18 12.39 -37.70
CA PHE A 4 26.82 12.14 -37.21
C PHE A 4 25.90 13.37 -37.02
N ASP A 5 26.26 14.54 -37.58
CA ASP A 5 25.34 15.67 -37.63
C ASP A 5 24.18 15.40 -38.61
N PHE A 6 22.95 15.56 -38.11
CA PHE A 6 21.73 15.55 -38.94
C PHE A 6 21.44 16.96 -39.47
N PHE A 7 20.95 17.04 -40.70
CA PHE A 7 20.54 18.31 -41.30
C PHE A 7 19.32 18.12 -42.20
N SER A 8 18.55 19.19 -42.35
CA SER A 8 17.42 19.26 -43.27
C SER A 8 17.54 20.49 -44.17
N ILE A 9 17.22 20.31 -45.46
CA ILE A 9 17.14 21.38 -46.44
C ILE A 9 15.84 21.19 -47.21
N ALA A 10 14.87 22.08 -46.97
CA ALA A 10 13.48 21.91 -47.43
C ALA A 10 12.94 20.53 -46.99
N ASP A 11 12.43 19.72 -47.93
CA ASP A 11 11.87 18.39 -47.66
C ASP A 11 12.95 17.28 -47.64
N PHE A 12 14.21 17.62 -47.86
CA PHE A 12 15.30 16.66 -47.86
C PHE A 12 15.94 16.55 -46.48
N PHE A 13 16.04 15.32 -45.99
CA PHE A 13 16.72 14.97 -44.74
C PHE A 13 17.96 14.14 -45.05
N GLY A 14 19.04 14.41 -44.31
CA GLY A 14 20.28 13.68 -44.43
C GLY A 14 21.15 13.77 -43.19
N PHE A 15 22.23 13.00 -43.19
CA PHE A 15 23.25 13.06 -42.15
C PHE A 15 24.65 13.00 -42.76
N TYR A 16 25.60 13.63 -42.07
CA TYR A 16 27.02 13.61 -42.45
C TYR A 16 27.72 12.50 -41.68
N LYS A 17 28.43 11.62 -42.39
CA LYS A 17 29.27 10.60 -41.78
C LYS A 17 30.48 10.28 -42.66
N ASN A 18 31.68 10.18 -42.08
CA ASN A 18 32.92 9.80 -42.76
C ASN A 18 33.16 10.56 -44.07
N ASP A 19 33.05 11.89 -44.03
CA ASP A 19 33.17 12.80 -45.18
C ASP A 19 32.18 12.53 -46.33
N LYS A 20 31.08 11.84 -46.03
CA LYS A 20 29.99 11.56 -46.96
C LYS A 20 28.68 12.12 -46.42
N VAL A 21 27.81 12.49 -47.35
CA VAL A 21 26.46 12.95 -47.06
C VAL A 21 25.49 11.87 -47.50
N TYR A 22 24.69 11.39 -46.56
CA TYR A 22 23.67 10.37 -46.77
C TYR A 22 22.31 11.03 -46.84
N PHE A 23 21.49 10.64 -47.81
CA PHE A 23 20.14 11.15 -47.99
C PHE A 23 19.13 10.00 -48.08
N CYS A 24 17.93 10.22 -47.55
CA CYS A 24 16.81 9.27 -47.65
C CYS A 24 15.99 9.39 -48.96
N HIS A 25 16.45 10.21 -49.91
CA HIS A 25 15.73 10.53 -51.14
C HIS A 25 16.55 10.16 -52.39
N ASP A 26 15.94 9.42 -53.31
CA ASP A 26 16.62 8.95 -54.52
C ASP A 26 16.75 10.03 -55.61
N ASN A 27 15.89 11.06 -55.58
CA ASN A 27 15.74 12.10 -56.60
C ASN A 27 16.69 13.30 -56.46
N ILE A 28 17.78 13.16 -55.71
CA ILE A 28 18.77 14.23 -55.53
C ILE A 28 19.71 14.28 -56.73
N GLN A 29 19.75 15.45 -57.38
CA GLN A 29 20.71 15.79 -58.42
C GLN A 29 21.90 16.52 -57.79
N THR A 30 23.11 16.03 -58.05
CA THR A 30 24.33 16.65 -57.56
C THR A 30 25.15 17.19 -58.74
N ASN A 31 25.52 18.47 -58.68
CA ASN A 31 26.43 19.04 -59.66
C ASN A 31 27.88 18.65 -59.29
N ASN A 32 28.49 17.79 -60.10
CA ASN A 32 29.90 17.37 -59.99
C ASN A 32 30.31 16.64 -58.70
N ILE A 33 29.36 16.08 -57.95
CA ILE A 33 29.64 15.22 -56.78
C ILE A 33 29.29 13.78 -57.15
N LYS A 34 30.22 12.84 -56.93
CA LYS A 34 30.00 11.40 -57.16
C LYS A 34 28.89 10.88 -56.25
N LYS A 35 27.81 10.37 -56.85
CA LYS A 35 26.72 9.69 -56.16
C LYS A 35 27.06 8.20 -56.00
N TYR A 36 27.05 7.72 -54.76
CA TYR A 36 27.14 6.29 -54.46
C TYR A 36 25.75 5.84 -54.04
N ASN A 37 25.11 5.00 -54.85
CA ASN A 37 23.92 4.28 -54.43
C ASN A 37 24.40 3.10 -53.58
N ASP A 38 24.66 3.33 -52.29
CA ASP A 38 24.60 2.23 -51.34
C ASP A 38 23.13 1.81 -51.31
N ARG A 39 22.79 0.78 -52.11
CA ARG A 39 21.63 -0.03 -51.79
C ARG A 39 21.95 -0.61 -50.42
N ILE A 40 21.50 0.08 -49.38
CA ILE A 40 21.36 -0.53 -48.06
C ILE A 40 20.67 -1.85 -48.36
N ALA A 41 21.36 -2.97 -48.11
CA ALA A 41 20.79 -4.29 -48.31
C ALA A 41 19.41 -4.21 -47.68
N THR A 42 18.35 -4.37 -48.49
CA THR A 42 16.99 -4.27 -48.02
C THR A 42 16.85 -5.40 -47.03
N THR A 43 17.13 -5.14 -45.75
CA THR A 43 16.79 -6.04 -44.67
C THR A 43 15.28 -6.03 -44.70
N GLU A 44 14.70 -7.00 -45.40
CA GLU A 44 13.26 -7.20 -45.36
C GLU A 44 12.89 -7.30 -43.89
N TYR A 45 12.06 -6.35 -43.45
CA TYR A 45 11.57 -6.34 -42.09
C TYR A 45 10.91 -7.70 -41.84
N PRO A 46 11.30 -8.43 -40.79
CA PRO A 46 10.82 -9.79 -40.60
C PRO A 46 9.29 -9.80 -40.51
N LYS A 47 8.67 -10.84 -41.05
CA LYS A 47 7.21 -10.98 -41.02
C LYS A 47 6.74 -11.06 -39.56
N PHE A 48 6.11 -10.00 -39.08
CA PHE A 48 5.53 -9.96 -37.74
C PHE A 48 4.16 -10.62 -37.73
N VAL A 49 3.99 -11.62 -36.88
CA VAL A 49 2.70 -12.27 -36.64
C VAL A 49 2.20 -11.88 -35.26
N ARG A 50 1.05 -11.19 -35.21
CA ARG A 50 0.43 -10.78 -33.94
C ARG A 50 -0.21 -12.00 -33.27
N ASN A 51 0.18 -12.25 -32.02
CA ASN A 51 -0.42 -13.26 -31.16
C ASN A 51 -1.45 -12.64 -30.22
N THR A 52 -2.30 -13.48 -29.62
CA THR A 52 -3.22 -13.05 -28.57
C THR A 52 -2.43 -12.66 -27.32
N ARG A 53 -2.68 -11.45 -26.83
CA ARG A 53 -2.04 -10.89 -25.65
C ARG A 53 -2.58 -11.55 -24.37
N ILE A 54 -1.69 -11.93 -23.47
CA ILE A 54 -2.04 -12.36 -22.12
C ILE A 54 -2.06 -11.12 -21.23
N LYS A 55 -3.20 -10.82 -20.63
CA LYS A 55 -3.34 -9.69 -19.69
C LYS A 55 -3.42 -10.22 -18.26
N ILE A 56 -2.59 -9.66 -17.40
CA ILE A 56 -2.64 -9.94 -15.97
C ILE A 56 -3.72 -9.06 -15.38
N LYS A 57 -4.65 -9.69 -14.68
CA LYS A 57 -5.68 -8.98 -13.94
C LYS A 57 -5.24 -8.89 -12.47
N ASN A 58 -4.93 -7.68 -12.04
CA ASN A 58 -4.64 -7.42 -10.64
C ASN A 58 -5.92 -7.57 -9.81
N ASP A 59 -5.75 -8.03 -8.57
CA ASP A 59 -6.83 -8.06 -7.60
C ASP A 59 -7.05 -6.63 -7.06
N GLU A 60 -8.28 -6.13 -7.13
CA GLU A 60 -8.65 -4.79 -6.65
C GLU A 60 -9.39 -4.84 -5.30
N THR A 61 -9.53 -6.04 -4.71
CA THR A 61 -10.27 -6.21 -3.46
C THR A 61 -9.56 -5.50 -2.30
N ALA A 62 -10.31 -4.65 -1.59
CA ALA A 62 -9.80 -3.91 -0.45
C ALA A 62 -9.41 -4.86 0.70
N ILE A 63 -8.25 -4.60 1.30
CA ILE A 63 -7.74 -5.37 2.44
C ILE A 63 -8.29 -4.75 3.72
N LYS A 64 -9.19 -5.47 4.42
CA LYS A 64 -9.81 -4.98 5.65
C LYS A 64 -8.93 -5.24 6.87
N ILE A 65 -8.67 -4.20 7.64
CA ILE A 65 -8.03 -4.28 8.96
C ILE A 65 -9.10 -4.13 10.03
N LEU A 66 -9.16 -5.08 10.96
CA LEU A 66 -10.08 -5.01 12.08
C LEU A 66 -9.54 -4.06 13.16
N ASP A 67 -10.44 -3.30 13.77
CA ASP A 67 -10.15 -2.50 14.95
C ASP A 67 -9.77 -3.40 16.14
N PRO A 68 -8.93 -2.92 17.07
CA PRO A 68 -8.71 -3.63 18.32
C PRO A 68 -10.03 -3.75 19.09
N ALA A 69 -10.14 -4.77 19.94
CA ALA A 69 -11.29 -4.96 20.82
C ALA A 69 -11.58 -3.69 21.67
N ALA A 70 -12.75 -3.54 22.28
CA ALA A 70 -12.99 -2.41 23.20
C ALA A 70 -12.11 -2.52 24.46
N VAL A 71 -11.51 -1.41 24.93
CA VAL A 71 -10.64 -1.42 26.13
C VAL A 71 -11.40 -2.06 27.29
N PRO A 72 -10.82 -3.05 28.02
CA PRO A 72 -11.48 -3.66 29.16
C PRO A 72 -11.94 -2.58 30.14
N ALA A 73 -13.19 -2.67 30.62
CA ALA A 73 -13.71 -1.72 31.58
C ALA A 73 -12.82 -1.75 32.84
N LYS A 74 -12.35 -0.58 33.29
CA LYS A 74 -11.63 -0.49 34.56
C LYS A 74 -12.56 -1.03 35.64
N PRO A 75 -12.10 -1.98 36.48
CA PRO A 75 -12.94 -2.50 37.55
C PRO A 75 -13.30 -1.34 38.48
N ASP A 76 -14.60 -1.07 38.63
CA ASP A 76 -15.08 -0.09 39.60
C ASP A 76 -14.78 -0.61 41.01
N LEU A 77 -13.74 -0.06 41.61
CA LEU A 77 -13.35 -0.30 42.98
C LEU A 77 -14.19 0.56 43.91
N ASN A 78 -15.51 0.48 43.80
CA ASN A 78 -16.40 1.10 44.77
C ASN A 78 -16.39 0.27 46.05
N ILE A 79 -15.34 0.45 46.85
CA ILE A 79 -15.13 -0.21 48.14
C ILE A 79 -16.36 -0.01 49.04
N VAL A 80 -17.01 1.15 48.95
CA VAL A 80 -18.22 1.49 49.72
C VAL A 80 -19.42 0.60 49.34
N THR A 81 -19.66 0.35 48.05
CA THR A 81 -20.77 -0.53 47.62
C THR A 81 -20.46 -1.99 47.86
N SER A 82 -19.18 -2.41 47.75
CA SER A 82 -18.79 -3.78 48.10
C SER A 82 -18.88 -4.05 49.61
N LEU A 83 -18.70 -3.04 50.46
CA LEU A 83 -18.84 -3.15 51.91
C LEU A 83 -20.26 -2.89 52.42
N MET A 84 -21.17 -2.37 51.58
CA MET A 84 -22.54 -1.99 51.99
C MET A 84 -23.31 -3.13 52.67
N PRO A 85 -23.26 -4.40 52.21
CA PRO A 85 -23.91 -5.51 52.91
C PRO A 85 -23.32 -5.77 54.30
N ALA A 86 -22.01 -5.63 54.47
CA ALA A 86 -21.33 -5.81 55.75
C ALA A 86 -21.67 -4.66 56.72
N ILE A 87 -21.72 -3.42 56.23
CA ILE A 87 -22.13 -2.24 57.01
C ILE A 87 -23.61 -2.36 57.43
N ALA A 88 -24.49 -2.78 56.52
CA ALA A 88 -25.91 -2.98 56.81
C ALA A 88 -26.13 -4.08 57.86
N MET A 89 -25.46 -5.23 57.74
CA MET A 89 -25.48 -6.27 58.78
C MET A 89 -24.95 -5.75 60.12
N PHE A 90 -23.89 -4.93 60.11
CA PHE A 90 -23.31 -4.39 61.34
C PHE A 90 -24.29 -3.48 62.07
N ALA A 91 -24.95 -2.59 61.35
CA ALA A 91 -26.01 -1.75 61.89
C ALA A 91 -27.19 -2.58 62.43
N LEU A 92 -27.61 -3.62 61.69
CA LEU A 92 -28.70 -4.51 62.10
C LEU A 92 -28.40 -5.25 63.41
N VAL A 93 -27.18 -5.77 63.55
CA VAL A 93 -26.72 -6.46 64.78
C VAL A 93 -26.68 -5.49 65.97
N VAL A 94 -26.20 -4.26 65.77
CA VAL A 94 -26.16 -3.23 66.83
C VAL A 94 -27.58 -2.84 67.28
N VAL A 95 -28.50 -2.64 66.33
CA VAL A 95 -29.90 -2.28 66.63
C VAL A 95 -30.64 -3.43 67.31
N LEU A 96 -30.54 -4.66 66.80
CA LEU A 96 -31.16 -5.84 67.42
C LEU A 96 -30.67 -6.05 68.85
N ARG A 97 -29.38 -5.82 69.13
CA ARG A 97 -28.82 -5.93 70.48
C ARG A 97 -29.23 -4.79 71.41
N GLY A 98 -29.42 -3.58 70.88
CA GLY A 98 -29.88 -2.42 71.65
C GLY A 98 -31.36 -2.48 72.04
N VAL A 99 -32.18 -3.21 71.28
CA VAL A 99 -33.63 -3.31 71.47
C VAL A 99 -34.07 -4.63 72.12
N LEU A 100 -33.40 -5.75 71.84
CA LEU A 100 -33.73 -7.08 72.39
C LEU A 100 -32.65 -7.49 73.40
N SER A 101 -32.84 -7.14 74.67
CA SER A 101 -31.78 -7.17 75.69
C SER A 101 -31.47 -8.56 76.31
N THR A 102 -31.98 -9.69 75.81
CA THR A 102 -31.94 -10.94 76.62
C THR A 102 -31.81 -12.27 75.87
N THR A 103 -31.20 -12.36 74.68
CA THR A 103 -31.02 -13.70 74.05
C THR A 103 -29.67 -13.90 73.32
N GLY A 104 -28.82 -14.75 73.89
CA GLY A 104 -27.80 -15.57 73.20
C GLY A 104 -26.47 -14.90 72.78
N GLY A 105 -25.45 -14.94 73.65
CA GLY A 105 -24.08 -14.51 73.31
C GLY A 105 -23.42 -15.27 72.14
N THR A 106 -23.95 -16.44 71.78
CA THR A 106 -23.51 -17.25 70.64
C THR A 106 -23.86 -16.61 69.28
N PHE A 107 -24.97 -15.88 69.16
CA PHE A 107 -25.37 -15.19 67.93
C PHE A 107 -24.40 -14.07 67.53
N VAL A 108 -23.82 -13.39 68.54
CA VAL A 108 -22.83 -12.33 68.34
C VAL A 108 -21.53 -12.90 67.79
N LEU A 109 -21.09 -14.04 68.30
CA LEU A 109 -19.88 -14.71 67.82
C LEU A 109 -20.01 -15.15 66.36
N PHE A 110 -21.15 -15.76 66.00
CA PHE A 110 -21.43 -16.16 64.62
C PHE A 110 -21.54 -14.96 63.65
N SER A 111 -22.11 -13.83 64.10
CA SER A 111 -22.17 -12.60 63.29
C SER A 111 -20.79 -11.99 63.03
N ILE A 112 -19.93 -11.93 64.04
CA ILE A 112 -18.56 -11.39 63.90
C ILE A 112 -17.74 -12.27 62.95
N CYS A 113 -17.82 -13.60 63.10
CA CYS A 113 -17.14 -14.53 62.20
C CYS A 113 -17.64 -14.40 60.74
N SER A 114 -18.95 -14.25 60.54
CA SER A 114 -19.55 -14.12 59.20
C SER A 114 -19.18 -12.78 58.53
N MET A 115 -19.13 -11.68 59.29
CA MET A 115 -18.65 -10.38 58.79
C MET A 115 -17.18 -10.41 58.43
N GLY A 116 -16.34 -11.04 59.27
CA GLY A 116 -14.91 -11.18 59.01
C GLY A 116 -14.63 -11.88 57.68
N LEU A 117 -15.37 -12.98 57.41
CA LEU A 117 -15.27 -13.69 56.13
C LEU A 117 -15.70 -12.81 54.94
N GLY A 118 -16.75 -12.00 55.08
CA GLY A 118 -17.23 -11.09 54.03
C GLY A 118 -16.25 -9.95 53.69
N VAL A 119 -15.56 -9.40 54.69
CA VAL A 119 -14.52 -8.39 54.48
C VAL A 119 -13.29 -9.00 53.80
N VAL A 120 -12.85 -10.17 54.26
CA VAL A 120 -11.70 -10.87 53.68
C VAL A 120 -11.96 -11.27 52.22
N THR A 121 -13.12 -11.83 51.90
CA THR A 121 -13.49 -12.21 50.52
C THR A 121 -13.61 -10.98 49.61
N SER A 122 -14.09 -9.85 50.12
CA SER A 122 -14.18 -8.59 49.37
C SER A 122 -12.79 -8.05 49.00
N VAL A 123 -11.84 -8.08 49.94
CA VAL A 123 -10.45 -7.66 49.69
C VAL A 123 -9.80 -8.59 48.66
N ILE A 124 -9.94 -9.91 48.81
CA ILE A 124 -9.42 -10.89 47.84
C ILE A 124 -10.02 -10.65 46.45
N SER A 125 -11.33 -10.45 46.36
CA SER A 125 -12.03 -10.18 45.09
C SER A 125 -11.51 -8.91 44.39
N ILE A 126 -11.17 -7.86 45.15
CA ILE A 126 -10.57 -6.65 44.59
C ILE A 126 -9.19 -6.91 43.98
N PHE A 127 -8.34 -7.69 44.67
CA PHE A 127 -7.03 -8.07 44.15
C PHE A 127 -7.13 -8.96 42.92
N ASP A 128 -8.05 -9.93 42.92
CA ASP A 128 -8.31 -10.80 41.77
C ASP A 128 -8.83 -10.00 40.57
N LYS A 129 -9.77 -9.08 40.77
CA LYS A 129 -10.27 -8.17 39.72
C LYS A 129 -9.15 -7.32 39.11
N LYS A 130 -8.24 -6.79 39.94
CA LYS A 130 -7.06 -6.04 39.45
C LYS A 130 -6.09 -6.92 38.66
N LYS A 131 -5.84 -8.14 39.13
CA LYS A 131 -4.97 -9.10 38.46
C LYS A 131 -5.56 -9.53 37.12
N GLN A 132 -6.85 -9.83 37.09
CA GLN A 132 -7.58 -10.20 35.89
C GLN A 132 -7.60 -9.05 34.89
N TYR A 133 -7.92 -7.82 35.32
CA TYR A 133 -7.84 -6.64 34.45
C TYR A 133 -6.48 -6.47 33.77
N LYS A 134 -5.38 -6.63 34.53
CA LYS A 134 -4.02 -6.55 33.96
C LYS A 134 -3.75 -7.68 32.96
N LYS A 135 -4.21 -8.89 33.25
CA LYS A 135 -4.07 -10.05 32.37
C LYS A 135 -4.84 -9.82 31.06
N ASP A 136 -6.10 -9.40 31.16
CA ASP A 136 -6.98 -9.15 30.01
C ASP A 136 -6.44 -8.03 29.11
N CYS A 137 -5.85 -6.97 29.70
CA CYS A 137 -5.19 -5.90 28.94
C CYS A 137 -3.93 -6.40 28.20
N ALA A 138 -3.12 -7.24 28.85
CA ALA A 138 -1.93 -7.82 28.23
C ALA A 138 -2.30 -8.79 27.09
N GLU A 139 -3.26 -9.69 27.33
CA GLU A 139 -3.75 -10.66 26.35
C GLU A 139 -4.37 -9.97 25.13
N ARG A 140 -5.16 -8.90 25.34
CA ARG A 140 -5.67 -8.03 24.27
C ARG A 140 -4.54 -7.48 23.40
N THR A 141 -3.50 -6.95 24.03
CA THR A 141 -2.38 -6.30 23.35
C THR A 141 -1.60 -7.32 22.53
N GLU A 142 -1.24 -8.45 23.13
CA GLU A 142 -0.52 -9.54 22.45
C GLU A 142 -1.30 -10.13 21.27
N THR A 143 -2.60 -10.39 21.48
CA THR A 143 -3.48 -10.92 20.44
C THR A 143 -3.58 -9.96 19.25
N TYR A 144 -3.76 -8.66 19.52
CA TYR A 144 -3.91 -7.67 18.46
C TYR A 144 -2.59 -7.39 17.73
N LEU A 145 -1.47 -7.32 18.44
CA LEU A 145 -0.16 -7.19 17.81
C LEU A 145 0.15 -8.38 16.89
N THR A 146 -0.14 -9.60 17.35
CA THR A 146 0.02 -10.81 16.53
C THR A 146 -0.86 -10.77 15.28
N TYR A 147 -2.11 -10.30 15.41
CA TYR A 147 -3.02 -10.09 14.28
C TYR A 147 -2.47 -9.08 13.27
N ILE A 148 -1.98 -7.93 13.74
CA ILE A 148 -1.40 -6.89 12.88
C ILE A 148 -0.18 -7.40 12.14
N GLU A 149 0.73 -8.11 12.81
CA GLU A 149 1.91 -8.68 12.16
C GLU A 149 1.55 -9.71 11.09
N LYS A 150 0.54 -10.56 11.34
CA LYS A 150 0.01 -11.46 10.31
C LYS A 150 -0.59 -10.69 9.14
N LYS A 151 -1.33 -9.62 9.43
CA LYS A 151 -1.98 -8.79 8.41
C LYS A 151 -0.97 -8.00 7.57
N LYS A 152 0.13 -7.53 8.16
CA LYS A 152 1.24 -6.89 7.43
C LYS A 152 1.85 -7.84 6.40
N LYS A 153 2.13 -9.09 6.77
CA LYS A 153 2.65 -10.09 5.83
C LYS A 153 1.69 -10.34 4.65
N GLU A 154 0.39 -10.43 4.93
CA GLU A 154 -0.63 -10.55 3.89
C GLU A 154 -0.66 -9.33 2.95
N ILE A 155 -0.45 -8.13 3.48
CA ILE A 155 -0.34 -6.90 2.69
C ILE A 155 0.94 -6.90 1.85
N GLU A 156 2.07 -7.30 2.43
CA GLU A 156 3.36 -7.42 1.72
C GLU A 156 3.25 -8.37 0.54
N GLU A 157 2.73 -9.59 0.75
CA GLU A 157 2.49 -10.56 -0.31
C GLU A 157 1.54 -10.01 -1.39
N ALA A 158 0.54 -9.21 -1.01
CA ALA A 158 -0.32 -8.54 -1.97
C ALA A 158 0.43 -7.46 -2.77
N ARG A 159 1.31 -6.68 -2.13
CA ARG A 159 2.12 -5.66 -2.81
C ARG A 159 3.14 -6.27 -3.76
N GLU A 160 3.75 -7.39 -3.40
CA GLU A 160 4.67 -8.12 -4.27
C GLU A 160 3.95 -8.63 -5.52
N LYS A 161 2.77 -9.24 -5.38
CA LYS A 161 1.96 -9.68 -6.53
C LYS A 161 1.51 -8.52 -7.42
N GLU A 162 1.11 -7.39 -6.83
CA GLU A 162 0.80 -6.18 -7.59
C GLU A 162 2.03 -5.66 -8.36
N LEU A 163 3.20 -5.66 -7.72
CA LEU A 163 4.47 -5.25 -8.34
C LEU A 163 4.86 -6.17 -9.50
N GLU A 164 4.77 -7.48 -9.32
CA GLU A 164 5.02 -8.48 -10.37
C GLU A 164 4.08 -8.29 -11.55
N GLY A 165 2.79 -8.07 -11.29
CA GLY A 165 1.79 -7.79 -12.33
C GLY A 165 2.13 -6.54 -13.13
N LEU A 166 2.57 -5.47 -12.45
CA LEU A 166 3.02 -4.24 -13.11
C LEU A 166 4.30 -4.45 -13.93
N GLN A 167 5.28 -5.20 -13.43
CA GLN A 167 6.54 -5.48 -14.13
C GLN A 167 6.34 -6.34 -15.38
N GLN A 168 5.41 -7.30 -15.33
CA GLN A 168 5.07 -8.10 -16.51
C GLN A 168 4.29 -7.31 -17.58
N GLN A 169 3.61 -6.23 -17.18
CA GLN A 169 2.91 -5.33 -18.10
C GLN A 169 3.82 -4.24 -18.69
N TYR A 170 4.75 -3.73 -17.89
CA TYR A 170 5.69 -2.66 -18.24
C TYR A 170 7.12 -3.16 -18.09
N TYR A 171 7.69 -3.59 -19.21
CA TYR A 171 9.06 -4.06 -19.31
C TYR A 171 10.06 -2.96 -18.96
N SER A 172 11.19 -3.39 -18.42
CA SER A 172 12.38 -2.57 -18.30
C SER A 172 13.01 -2.29 -19.67
N ILE A 173 13.91 -1.30 -19.73
CA ILE A 173 14.59 -0.93 -20.98
C ILE A 173 15.43 -2.10 -21.48
N GLU A 174 16.03 -2.86 -20.56
CA GLU A 174 16.84 -4.04 -20.85
C GLU A 174 16.00 -5.15 -21.51
N GLU A 175 14.81 -5.42 -20.96
CA GLU A 175 13.86 -6.40 -21.54
C GLU A 175 13.32 -5.94 -22.90
N ASP A 176 13.03 -4.65 -23.06
CA ASP A 176 12.59 -4.09 -24.35
C ASP A 176 13.66 -4.25 -25.45
N ILE A 177 14.95 -4.05 -25.11
CA ILE A 177 16.06 -4.29 -26.05
C ILE A 177 16.12 -5.76 -26.47
N GLU A 178 15.88 -6.68 -25.54
CA GLU A 178 15.83 -8.11 -25.83
C GLU A 178 14.62 -8.46 -26.72
N HIS A 179 13.45 -7.90 -26.45
CA HIS A 179 12.26 -8.07 -27.29
C HIS A 179 12.49 -7.55 -28.71
N ILE A 180 13.17 -6.42 -28.88
CA ILE A 180 13.52 -5.86 -30.19
C ILE A 180 14.52 -6.78 -30.90
N SER A 181 15.56 -7.22 -30.18
CA SER A 181 16.63 -8.06 -30.75
C SER A 181 16.13 -9.45 -31.17
N SER A 182 15.19 -10.02 -30.43
CA SER A 182 14.57 -11.32 -30.70
C SER A 182 13.37 -11.25 -31.63
N PHE A 183 12.93 -10.05 -32.02
CA PHE A 183 11.69 -9.81 -32.76
C PHE A 183 10.47 -10.47 -32.09
N SER A 184 10.36 -10.28 -30.77
CA SER A 184 9.32 -10.89 -29.92
C SER A 184 7.92 -10.50 -30.38
N ALA A 185 6.98 -11.44 -30.28
CA ALA A 185 5.56 -11.22 -30.54
C ALA A 185 4.92 -10.14 -29.63
N GLN A 186 5.62 -9.72 -28.56
CA GLN A 186 5.17 -8.69 -27.61
C GLN A 186 5.41 -7.26 -28.09
N LEU A 187 6.21 -7.02 -29.14
CA LEU A 187 6.57 -5.67 -29.60
C LEU A 187 5.36 -4.80 -29.99
N PHE A 188 4.31 -5.41 -30.54
CA PHE A 188 3.10 -4.72 -31.02
C PHE A 188 1.83 -5.41 -30.53
N ASP A 189 1.84 -5.85 -29.27
CA ASP A 189 0.72 -6.55 -28.65
C ASP A 189 -0.43 -5.61 -28.24
N ARG A 190 -0.12 -4.35 -27.86
CA ARG A 190 -1.09 -3.36 -27.39
C ARG A 190 -2.05 -2.90 -28.51
N LEU A 191 -3.33 -2.80 -28.16
CA LEU A 191 -4.40 -2.36 -29.07
C LEU A 191 -5.00 -1.01 -28.62
N PRO A 192 -5.59 -0.21 -29.52
CA PRO A 192 -6.25 1.05 -29.17
C PRO A 192 -7.36 0.93 -28.12
N GLU A 193 -7.95 -0.25 -27.95
CA GLU A 193 -8.98 -0.55 -26.95
C GLU A 193 -8.38 -0.89 -25.57
N ASP A 194 -7.08 -1.18 -25.48
CA ASP A 194 -6.42 -1.56 -24.23
C ASP A 194 -6.21 -0.35 -23.31
N GLU A 195 -6.46 -0.50 -22.01
CA GLU A 195 -6.28 0.58 -21.03
C GLU A 195 -4.85 1.17 -21.01
N ASP A 196 -3.84 0.37 -21.34
CA ASP A 196 -2.43 0.75 -21.37
C ASP A 196 -1.89 1.10 -22.76
N PHE A 197 -2.78 1.29 -23.73
CA PHE A 197 -2.42 1.82 -25.04
C PHE A 197 -1.83 3.23 -24.90
N LEU A 198 -0.68 3.44 -25.54
CA LEU A 198 0.10 4.69 -25.46
C LEU A 198 0.58 5.06 -24.05
N ASP A 199 0.66 4.08 -23.13
CA ASP A 199 1.39 4.26 -21.88
C ASP A 199 2.90 4.13 -22.12
N VAL A 200 3.62 5.20 -21.83
CA VAL A 200 5.08 5.26 -21.95
C VAL A 200 5.73 5.04 -20.59
N TYR A 201 6.62 4.06 -20.52
CA TYR A 201 7.42 3.77 -19.34
C TYR A 201 8.53 4.83 -19.18
N LEU A 202 8.67 5.37 -17.97
CA LEU A 202 9.65 6.42 -17.63
C LEU A 202 10.77 5.94 -16.70
N GLY A 203 10.59 4.81 -16.03
CA GLY A 203 11.53 4.29 -15.02
C GLY A 203 10.83 3.69 -13.81
N LYS A 204 11.61 3.31 -12.80
CA LYS A 204 11.09 2.75 -11.53
C LYS A 204 10.89 3.86 -10.49
N GLY A 205 9.81 3.77 -9.74
CA GLY A 205 9.46 4.76 -8.72
C GLY A 205 8.48 4.23 -7.69
N LYS A 206 7.74 5.15 -7.04
CA LYS A 206 6.67 4.81 -6.10
C LYS A 206 5.32 5.04 -6.77
N THR A 207 4.48 4.02 -6.76
CA THR A 207 3.11 4.06 -7.31
C THR A 207 2.12 3.73 -6.23
N ARG A 208 0.95 4.38 -6.25
CA ARG A 208 -0.13 4.08 -5.32
C ARG A 208 -0.60 2.63 -5.52
N ALA A 209 -0.75 1.89 -4.44
CA ALA A 209 -1.22 0.52 -4.55
C ALA A 209 -2.70 0.45 -4.96
N VAL A 210 -3.06 -0.56 -5.75
CA VAL A 210 -4.43 -0.73 -6.26
C VAL A 210 -5.35 -1.24 -5.17
N ARG A 211 -4.88 -2.20 -4.35
CA ARG A 211 -5.66 -2.70 -3.21
C ARG A 211 -5.58 -1.72 -2.05
N ILE A 212 -6.65 -0.96 -1.87
CA ILE A 212 -6.77 0.01 -0.78
C ILE A 212 -6.91 -0.75 0.55
N ILE A 213 -6.21 -0.28 1.57
CA ILE A 213 -6.34 -0.78 2.94
C ILE A 213 -7.55 -0.07 3.58
N ASP A 214 -8.60 -0.84 3.84
CA ASP A 214 -9.85 -0.37 4.45
C ASP A 214 -9.75 -0.52 5.98
N TYR A 215 -9.82 0.61 6.68
CA TYR A 215 -9.78 0.69 8.14
C TYR A 215 -10.72 1.79 8.62
N LYS A 216 -11.25 1.65 9.84
CA LYS A 216 -12.12 2.65 10.44
C LYS A 216 -11.29 3.73 11.13
N LEU A 217 -11.40 4.97 10.67
CA LEU A 217 -10.79 6.10 11.36
C LEU A 217 -11.60 6.40 12.63
N GLN A 218 -11.01 6.15 13.80
CA GLN A 218 -11.62 6.52 15.08
C GLN A 218 -11.20 7.95 15.45
N GLU A 219 -12.06 8.93 15.19
CA GLU A 219 -11.88 10.30 15.69
C GLU A 219 -12.21 10.34 17.19
N LYS A 220 -11.19 10.23 18.06
CA LYS A 220 -11.34 10.38 19.51
C LYS A 220 -10.56 11.60 19.99
N LEU A 221 -11.23 12.47 20.74
CA LEU A 221 -10.68 13.70 21.34
C LEU A 221 -9.79 13.42 22.57
N GLU A 222 -10.00 12.29 23.25
CA GLU A 222 -9.18 11.87 24.39
C GLU A 222 -7.98 11.06 23.91
N ALA A 223 -6.89 11.03 24.69
CA ALA A 223 -5.70 10.21 24.43
C ALA A 223 -6.11 8.74 24.22
N GLY A 224 -6.25 8.37 22.95
CA GLY A 224 -6.76 7.06 22.54
C GLY A 224 -5.79 5.94 22.89
N ASP A 225 -6.32 4.72 22.97
CA ASP A 225 -5.52 3.50 23.09
C ASP A 225 -4.45 3.44 22.00
N GLU A 226 -3.20 3.15 22.35
CA GLU A 226 -2.07 3.05 21.40
C GLU A 226 -2.37 2.05 20.26
N LEU A 227 -3.15 1.00 20.55
CA LEU A 227 -3.56 0.00 19.56
C LEU A 227 -4.51 0.54 18.49
N SER A 228 -5.26 1.60 18.80
CA SER A 228 -6.22 2.20 17.85
C SER A 228 -5.54 2.98 16.71
N VAL A 229 -4.28 3.38 16.89
CA VAL A 229 -3.48 4.10 15.88
C VAL A 229 -2.82 3.13 14.88
N MET A 230 -2.66 1.87 15.26
CA MET A 230 -1.94 0.87 14.47
C MET A 230 -2.51 0.66 13.06
N PRO A 231 -3.83 0.52 12.85
CA PRO A 231 -4.38 0.38 11.50
C PRO A 231 -4.04 1.55 10.58
N ALA A 232 -4.15 2.78 11.08
CA ALA A 232 -3.84 3.98 10.31
C ALA A 232 -2.35 4.02 9.94
N ARG A 233 -1.46 3.65 10.88
CA ARG A 233 -0.02 3.58 10.62
C ARG A 233 0.32 2.54 9.54
N VAL A 234 -0.26 1.34 9.63
CA VAL A 234 -0.07 0.27 8.61
C VAL A 234 -0.62 0.73 7.26
N ALA A 235 -1.78 1.39 7.23
CA ALA A 235 -2.34 1.92 5.99
C ALA A 235 -1.46 2.98 5.33
N GLN A 236 -0.77 3.81 6.12
CA GLN A 236 0.17 4.82 5.63
C GLN A 236 1.50 4.20 5.19
N GLU A 237 1.99 3.19 5.90
CA GLU A 237 3.25 2.51 5.61
C GLU A 237 3.19 1.74 4.27
N TYR A 238 2.09 1.01 4.03
CA TYR A 238 1.89 0.19 2.83
C TYR A 238 0.97 0.84 1.79
N ALA A 239 0.93 2.17 1.81
CA ALA A 239 0.07 2.95 0.93
C ALA A 239 0.57 2.94 -0.52
N ASP A 240 1.89 2.96 -0.70
CA ASP A 240 2.56 3.01 -1.99
C ASP A 240 3.48 1.79 -2.17
N ILE A 241 3.62 1.33 -3.41
CA ILE A 241 4.52 0.26 -3.81
C ILE A 241 5.82 0.89 -4.32
N ALA A 242 6.93 0.55 -3.68
CA ALA A 242 8.25 1.00 -4.11
C ALA A 242 8.82 0.12 -5.25
N GLY A 243 9.56 0.73 -6.17
CA GLY A 243 10.20 0.02 -7.28
C GLY A 243 9.25 -0.35 -8.42
N ALA A 244 8.02 0.18 -8.40
CA ALA A 244 7.01 -0.04 -9.43
C ALA A 244 7.35 0.75 -10.71
N PRO A 245 6.98 0.23 -11.89
CA PRO A 245 7.17 0.96 -13.14
C PRO A 245 6.26 2.19 -13.19
N ILE A 246 6.87 3.35 -13.45
CA ILE A 246 6.21 4.64 -13.62
C ILE A 246 5.89 4.81 -15.09
N LYS A 247 4.63 5.11 -15.36
CA LYS A 247 4.09 5.30 -16.70
C LYS A 247 3.42 6.66 -16.84
N VAL A 248 3.42 7.19 -18.06
CA VAL A 248 2.61 8.33 -18.45
C VAL A 248 1.74 7.92 -19.61
N SER A 249 0.43 8.13 -19.49
CA SER A 249 -0.52 7.85 -20.55
C SER A 249 -0.55 9.00 -21.55
N LEU A 250 -0.15 8.73 -22.80
CA LEU A 250 -0.22 9.72 -23.88
C LEU A 250 -1.57 9.74 -24.58
N ARG A 251 -2.46 8.78 -24.29
CA ARG A 251 -3.83 8.71 -24.87
C ARG A 251 -4.60 10.02 -24.70
N ASN A 252 -4.50 10.63 -23.52
CA ASN A 252 -5.20 11.88 -23.20
C ASN A 252 -4.27 13.11 -23.23
N ALA A 253 -2.97 12.92 -23.45
CA ALA A 253 -2.00 14.01 -23.44
C ALA A 253 -1.98 14.69 -24.81
N ARG A 254 -2.45 15.95 -24.86
CA ARG A 254 -2.42 16.77 -26.09
C ARG A 254 -1.02 17.34 -26.36
N VAL A 255 -0.29 17.69 -25.31
CA VAL A 255 1.08 18.19 -25.35
C VAL A 255 1.79 17.73 -24.07
N SER A 256 2.95 17.11 -24.21
CA SER A 256 3.87 16.84 -23.12
C SER A 256 5.15 17.64 -23.35
N CYS A 257 5.59 18.38 -22.33
CA CYS A 257 6.88 19.08 -22.35
C CYS A 257 7.73 18.59 -21.17
N LYS A 258 9.01 18.37 -21.42
CA LYS A 258 9.99 18.03 -20.39
C LYS A 258 10.90 19.24 -20.19
N CYS A 259 10.99 19.73 -18.96
CA CYS A 259 11.91 20.80 -18.59
C CYS A 259 13.10 20.19 -17.82
N GLY A 260 14.32 20.42 -18.28
CA GLY A 260 15.55 19.88 -17.67
C GLY A 260 16.80 20.58 -18.22
N GLN A 261 17.96 20.35 -17.58
CA GLN A 261 19.25 20.94 -17.95
C GLN A 261 19.93 20.08 -19.04
N ASP A 262 20.53 20.74 -20.04
CA ASP A 262 20.72 20.26 -21.42
C ASP A 262 21.58 18.99 -21.65
N ASP A 263 22.35 18.50 -20.67
CA ASP A 263 23.44 17.56 -20.92
C ASP A 263 23.01 16.10 -21.18
N ASN A 264 21.71 15.77 -21.09
CA ASN A 264 21.21 14.39 -21.29
C ASN A 264 19.80 14.34 -21.91
N THR A 265 19.40 15.36 -22.67
CA THR A 265 18.04 15.50 -23.21
C THR A 265 17.96 15.22 -24.71
N PHE A 266 17.16 14.22 -25.09
CA PHE A 266 16.65 14.05 -26.44
C PHE A 266 15.22 14.60 -26.50
N ASN A 267 14.96 15.51 -27.44
CA ASN A 267 13.62 16.05 -27.69
C ASN A 267 12.84 15.06 -28.56
N VAL A 268 11.80 14.44 -28.00
CA VAL A 268 10.87 13.59 -28.76
C VAL A 268 9.51 14.27 -28.78
N TYR A 269 9.11 14.74 -29.96
CA TYR A 269 7.81 15.39 -30.18
C TYR A 269 6.80 14.34 -30.68
N PHE A 270 5.79 14.07 -29.88
CA PHE A 270 4.64 13.27 -30.30
C PHE A 270 3.50 14.22 -30.67
N LYS A 271 3.15 14.26 -31.97
CA LYS A 271 1.90 14.88 -32.43
C LYS A 271 0.89 13.76 -32.62
N THR A 272 0.01 13.58 -31.65
CA THR A 272 -1.19 12.77 -31.83
C THR A 272 -2.11 13.54 -32.78
N GLY A 273 -2.16 13.09 -34.05
CA GLY A 273 -3.25 13.48 -34.94
C GLY A 273 -4.57 12.96 -34.39
N ASP A 274 -5.68 13.63 -34.72
CA ASP A 274 -7.02 13.25 -34.27
C ASP A 274 -7.25 11.74 -34.53
N LEU A 275 -7.32 10.96 -33.45
CA LEU A 275 -7.70 9.55 -33.42
C LEU A 275 -9.22 9.42 -33.60
#